data_AF-A0A8J8PEP3-F1
#
_entry.id   AF-A0A8J8PEP3-F1
#
_cell.length_a   1.000
_cell.length_b   1.000
_cell.length_c   1.000
_cell.angle_alpha   90.00
_cell.angle_beta   90.00
_cell.angle_gamma   90.00
#
_symmetry.space_group_name_H-M   'P 1'
#
loop_
_entity.id
_entity.type
_entity.pdbx_description
1 polymer ?
#
loop_
_entity_poly.entity_id
_entity_poly.type
_entity_poly.pdbx_seq_one_letter_code
_entity_poly.pdbx_strand_id
1 'polypeptide(L)'
;MDGERISLRLESEDLEILDEFIESHPEYSNRSNLARVAIREYIETSDGTNPKTRSLGEREVIVKIPKALHKALSKIVDDGFFDSIEEAVIDSIRKEYLNTQEMMDVAHKAQVNNDTVEIIDR
;
A
#
# COMPACT_ATOMS: atom_id res chain seq x y z
N MET A 1 15.40 10.33 27.52
CA MET A 1 14.39 11.12 26.80
C MET A 1 13.05 10.71 27.36
N ASP A 2 12.42 11.56 28.17
CA ASP A 2 11.05 11.32 28.63
C ASP A 2 10.13 11.49 27.43
N GLY A 3 9.61 10.38 26.92
CA GLY A 3 8.61 10.40 25.86
C GLY A 3 7.29 10.95 26.37
N GLU A 4 6.51 11.57 25.49
CA GLU A 4 5.14 11.97 25.78
C GLU A 4 4.32 10.75 26.24
N ARG A 5 3.58 10.90 27.35
CA ARG A 5 2.80 9.82 27.96
C ARG A 5 1.31 10.12 27.88
N ILE A 6 0.56 9.13 27.40
CA ILE A 6 -0.90 9.11 27.46
C ILE A 6 -1.30 8.26 28.68
N SER A 7 -2.26 8.74 29.46
CA SER A 7 -2.90 7.99 30.54
C SER A 7 -4.39 7.87 30.24
N LEU A 8 -4.88 6.63 30.12
CA LEU A 8 -6.28 6.32 29.83
C LEU A 8 -6.91 5.66 31.06
N ARG A 9 -8.16 6.02 31.36
CA ARG A 9 -8.99 5.33 32.35
C ARG A 9 -9.90 4.37 31.59
N LEU A 10 -9.88 3.11 31.99
CA LEU A 10 -10.67 2.03 31.40
C LEU A 10 -11.49 1.38 32.51
N GLU A 11 -12.63 0.82 32.13
CA GLU A 11 -13.43 0.02 33.05
C GLU A 11 -12.73 -1.32 33.34
N SER A 12 -13.12 -1.97 34.45
CA SER A 12 -12.46 -3.21 34.88
C SER A 12 -12.63 -4.34 33.86
N GLU A 13 -13.81 -4.42 33.23
CA GLU A 13 -14.12 -5.39 32.17
C GLU A 13 -13.21 -5.21 30.95
N ASP A 14 -12.98 -3.97 30.50
CA ASP A 14 -12.08 -3.69 29.37
C ASP A 14 -10.63 -4.09 29.68
N LEU A 15 -10.20 -3.92 30.95
CA LEU A 15 -8.86 -4.32 31.38
C LEU A 15 -8.70 -5.85 31.37
N GLU A 16 -9.72 -6.59 31.77
CA GLU A 16 -9.71 -8.07 31.74
C GLU A 16 -9.61 -8.58 30.30
N ILE A 17 -10.39 -8.00 29.37
CA ILE A 17 -10.33 -8.34 27.94
C ILE A 17 -8.93 -8.07 27.37
N LEU A 18 -8.34 -6.92 27.72
CA LEU A 18 -6.97 -6.57 27.32
C LEU A 18 -5.94 -7.57 27.82
N ASP A 19 -6.06 -8.02 29.07
CA ASP A 19 -5.13 -8.98 29.66
C ASP A 19 -5.25 -10.36 29.02
N GLU A 20 -6.47 -10.88 28.86
CA GLU A 20 -6.72 -12.18 28.21
C GLU A 20 -6.19 -12.20 26.77
N PHE A 21 -6.34 -11.08 26.05
CA PHE A 21 -5.79 -10.94 24.71
C PHE A 21 -4.26 -10.97 24.70
N ILE A 22 -3.59 -10.29 25.64
CA ILE A 22 -2.12 -10.28 25.75
C ILE A 22 -1.60 -11.67 26.12
N GLU A 23 -2.28 -12.39 27.03
CA GLU A 23 -1.89 -13.74 27.42
C GLU A 23 -1.92 -14.72 26.25
N SER A 24 -2.87 -14.54 25.33
CA SER A 24 -2.99 -15.36 24.12
C SER A 24 -2.09 -14.93 22.96
N HIS A 25 -1.50 -13.73 23.02
CA HIS A 25 -0.71 -13.12 21.93
C HIS A 25 0.63 -12.57 22.46
N PRO A 26 1.66 -13.45 22.61
CA PRO A 26 2.95 -13.10 23.22
C PRO A 26 3.78 -12.08 22.43
N GLU A 27 3.39 -11.75 21.20
CA GLU A 27 3.95 -10.65 20.42
C GLU A 27 3.74 -9.28 21.08
N TYR A 28 2.71 -9.14 21.93
CA TYR A 28 2.45 -7.92 22.67
C TYR A 28 3.07 -8.00 24.06
N SER A 29 4.09 -7.19 24.31
CA SER A 29 4.84 -7.28 25.59
C SER A 29 4.05 -6.78 26.81
N ASN A 30 3.11 -5.86 26.63
CA ASN A 30 2.26 -5.29 27.69
C ASN A 30 1.10 -4.46 27.10
N ARG A 31 0.14 -4.06 27.96
CA ARG A 31 -1.02 -3.23 27.58
C ARG A 31 -0.65 -1.96 26.81
N SER A 32 0.44 -1.29 27.18
CA SER A 32 0.89 -0.08 26.49
C SER A 32 1.48 -0.35 25.12
N ASN A 33 2.14 -1.50 24.93
CA ASN A 33 2.62 -1.96 23.63
C ASN A 33 1.42 -2.26 22.73
N LEU A 34 0.45 -3.06 23.20
CA LEU A 34 -0.79 -3.38 22.49
C LEU A 34 -1.56 -2.12 22.10
N ALA A 35 -1.81 -1.21 23.06
CA ALA A 35 -2.52 0.04 22.79
C ALA A 35 -1.81 0.90 21.74
N ARG A 36 -0.46 0.96 21.75
CA ARG A 36 0.30 1.71 20.74
C ARG A 36 0.13 1.11 19.35
N VAL A 37 0.21 -0.21 19.23
CA VAL A 37 0.05 -0.91 17.95
C VAL A 37 -1.38 -0.75 17.44
N ALA A 38 -2.37 -1.01 18.28
CA ALA A 38 -3.78 -0.89 17.93
C ALA A 38 -4.17 0.53 17.51
N ILE A 39 -3.72 1.56 18.23
CA ILE A 39 -3.98 2.96 17.85
C ILE A 39 -3.35 3.28 16.49
N ARG A 40 -2.11 2.81 16.24
CA ARG A 40 -1.43 3.04 14.96
C ARG A 40 -2.16 2.33 13.82
N GLU A 41 -2.47 1.06 13.98
CA GLU A 41 -3.17 0.26 12.98
C GLU A 41 -4.57 0.83 12.70
N TYR A 42 -5.28 1.24 13.75
CA TYR A 42 -6.59 1.88 13.61
C TYR A 42 -6.49 3.19 12.84
N ILE A 43 -5.53 4.07 13.14
CA ILE A 43 -5.34 5.32 12.38
C ILE A 43 -4.97 5.01 10.92
N GLU A 44 -4.09 4.06 10.68
CA GLU A 44 -3.67 3.70 9.32
C GLU A 44 -4.81 3.12 8.48
N THR A 45 -5.69 2.33 9.11
CA THR A 45 -6.82 1.69 8.45
C THR A 45 -8.02 2.62 8.30
N SER A 46 -8.30 3.45 9.32
CA SER A 46 -9.46 4.34 9.34
C SER A 46 -9.25 5.64 8.58
N ASP A 47 -8.04 6.19 8.58
CA ASP A 47 -7.81 7.51 7.98
C ASP A 47 -7.61 7.39 6.46
N GLY A 48 -7.05 6.30 5.92
CA GLY A 48 -6.94 6.04 4.47
C GLY A 48 -6.39 7.20 3.60
N THR A 49 -5.82 8.23 4.23
CA THR A 49 -5.62 9.59 3.70
C THR A 49 -4.52 10.37 4.43
N ASN A 50 -4.10 9.99 5.66
CA ASN A 50 -2.96 10.63 6.33
C ASN A 50 -1.74 9.71 6.46
N PRO A 51 -0.78 9.78 5.51
CA PRO A 51 0.40 8.93 5.43
C PRO A 51 1.51 9.31 6.44
N LYS A 52 1.18 9.90 7.60
CA LYS A 52 2.21 10.35 8.55
C LYS A 52 2.82 9.24 9.40
N THR A 53 2.27 8.04 9.41
CA THR A 53 2.78 6.91 10.22
C THR A 53 3.38 5.77 9.42
N ARG A 54 3.23 5.77 8.10
CA ARG A 54 4.08 4.96 7.24
C ARG A 54 5.25 5.80 6.81
N SER A 55 6.46 5.32 7.07
CA SER A 55 7.51 5.46 6.07
C SER A 55 7.02 4.70 4.83
N LEU A 56 6.04 5.27 4.10
CA LEU A 56 5.82 4.91 2.71
C LEU A 56 7.22 5.07 2.13
N GLY A 57 7.85 3.97 1.72
CA GLY A 57 8.98 4.13 0.80
C GLY A 57 8.48 5.07 -0.28
N GLU A 58 9.31 6.03 -0.73
CA GLU A 58 8.95 7.12 -1.65
C GLU A 58 8.26 6.68 -2.97
N ARG A 59 7.97 5.40 -3.15
CA ARG A 59 7.51 4.71 -4.35
C ARG A 59 6.20 3.92 -4.19
N GLU A 60 5.51 3.97 -3.05
CA GLU A 60 4.21 3.29 -2.91
C GLU A 60 3.05 4.21 -3.36
N VAL A 61 2.21 3.72 -4.28
CA VAL A 61 1.06 4.44 -4.83
C VAL A 61 -0.23 3.71 -4.45
N ILE A 62 -1.14 4.41 -3.77
CA ILE A 62 -2.46 3.87 -3.42
C ILE A 62 -3.49 4.36 -4.44
N VAL A 63 -4.08 3.44 -5.21
CA VAL A 63 -5.11 3.75 -6.21
C VAL A 63 -6.48 3.33 -5.70
N LYS A 64 -7.41 4.27 -5.55
CA LYS A 64 -8.81 4.00 -5.21
C LYS A 64 -9.61 3.77 -6.50
N ILE A 65 -10.06 2.55 -6.74
CA ILE A 65 -10.87 2.20 -7.92
C ILE A 65 -12.35 1.95 -7.58
N PRO A 66 -13.30 2.31 -8.46
CA PRO A 66 -14.71 1.98 -8.28
C PRO A 66 -14.96 0.46 -8.22
N LYS A 67 -15.92 0.02 -7.41
CA LYS A 67 -16.29 -1.41 -7.26
C LYS A 67 -16.65 -2.08 -8.59
N ALA A 68 -17.27 -1.34 -9.51
CA ALA A 68 -17.61 -1.85 -10.84
C ALA A 68 -16.34 -2.19 -11.66
N LEU A 69 -15.33 -1.32 -11.58
CA LEU A 69 -14.05 -1.52 -12.26
C LEU A 69 -13.27 -2.68 -11.64
N HIS A 70 -13.25 -2.80 -10.31
CA HIS A 70 -12.64 -3.94 -9.63
C HIS A 70 -13.22 -5.28 -10.11
N LYS A 71 -14.55 -5.38 -10.25
CA LYS A 71 -15.20 -6.60 -10.76
C LYS A 71 -14.79 -6.92 -12.19
N ALA A 72 -14.67 -5.90 -13.04
CA ALA A 72 -14.22 -6.09 -14.41
C ALA A 72 -12.75 -6.58 -14.45
N LEU A 73 -11.86 -5.98 -13.65
CA LEU A 73 -10.46 -6.39 -13.55
C LEU A 73 -10.31 -7.81 -13.00
N SER A 74 -11.06 -8.16 -11.95
CA SER A 74 -11.07 -9.52 -11.41
C SER A 74 -11.42 -10.54 -12.47
N LYS A 75 -12.44 -10.26 -13.30
CA LYS A 75 -12.84 -11.16 -14.37
C LYS A 75 -11.75 -11.34 -15.42
N ILE A 76 -11.04 -10.27 -15.77
CA ILE A 76 -9.95 -10.31 -16.75
C ILE A 76 -8.75 -11.12 -16.22
N VAL A 77 -8.48 -11.03 -14.91
CA VAL A 77 -7.49 -11.88 -14.22
C VAL A 77 -7.93 -13.34 -14.19
N ASP A 78 -9.20 -13.61 -13.85
CA ASP A 78 -9.77 -14.96 -13.85
C ASP A 78 -9.75 -15.60 -15.25
N ASP A 79 -9.94 -14.79 -16.29
CA ASP A 79 -9.86 -15.19 -17.70
C ASP A 79 -8.39 -15.40 -18.17
N GLY A 80 -7.40 -15.13 -17.31
CA GLY A 80 -5.97 -15.44 -17.52
C GLY A 80 -5.20 -14.39 -18.33
N PHE A 81 -5.74 -13.17 -18.49
CA PHE A 81 -5.06 -12.11 -19.23
C PHE A 81 -3.98 -11.40 -18.40
N PHE A 82 -4.07 -11.44 -17.08
CA PHE A 82 -3.10 -10.88 -16.14
C PHE A 82 -2.95 -11.82 -14.94
N ASP A 83 -1.77 -11.83 -14.31
CA ASP A 83 -1.49 -12.64 -13.13
C ASP A 83 -2.13 -12.04 -11.87
N SER A 84 -2.42 -10.73 -11.88
CA SER A 84 -3.06 -10.04 -10.75
C SER A 84 -3.80 -8.77 -11.17
N ILE A 85 -4.69 -8.29 -10.28
CA ILE A 85 -5.39 -7.00 -10.46
C ILE A 85 -4.39 -5.85 -10.45
N GLU A 86 -3.32 -5.95 -9.65
CA GLU A 86 -2.24 -4.95 -9.61
C GLU A 86 -1.56 -4.81 -10.97
N GLU A 87 -1.18 -5.94 -11.58
CA GLU A 87 -0.57 -5.95 -12.91
C GLU A 87 -1.50 -5.33 -13.96
N ALA A 88 -2.78 -5.68 -13.93
CA ALA A 88 -3.78 -5.12 -14.84
C ALA A 88 -3.91 -3.59 -14.70
N VAL A 89 -3.84 -3.07 -13.47
CA VAL A 89 -3.87 -1.63 -13.18
C VAL A 89 -2.59 -0.94 -13.66
N ILE A 90 -1.43 -1.52 -13.35
CA ILE A 90 -0.13 -0.97 -13.78
C ILE A 90 -0.03 -0.96 -15.30
N ASP A 91 -0.44 -2.03 -15.98
CA ASP A 91 -0.42 -2.11 -17.43
C ASP A 91 -1.37 -1.09 -18.07
N SER A 92 -2.56 -0.91 -17.49
CA SER A 92 -3.52 0.10 -17.95
C SER A 92 -2.95 1.53 -17.81
N ILE A 93 -2.37 1.84 -16.65
CA ILE A 93 -1.72 3.13 -16.40
C ILE A 93 -0.55 3.31 -17.35
N ARG A 94 0.29 2.29 -17.52
CA ARG A 94 1.43 2.30 -18.42
C ARG A 94 0.97 2.55 -19.85
N LYS A 95 -0.07 1.89 -20.32
CA LYS A 95 -0.62 2.06 -21.67
C LYS A 95 -1.19 3.46 -21.90
N GLU A 96 -1.79 4.08 -20.89
CA GLU A 96 -2.35 5.43 -20.99
C GLU A 96 -1.25 6.51 -20.91
N TYR A 97 -0.26 6.34 -20.03
CA TYR A 97 0.87 7.27 -19.89
C TYR A 97 1.90 7.13 -21.02
N LEU A 98 2.28 5.91 -21.39
CA LEU A 98 3.21 5.66 -22.49
C LEU A 98 2.59 6.03 -23.85
N ASN A 99 1.28 5.83 -24.09
CA ASN A 99 0.68 6.35 -25.32
C ASN A 99 0.76 7.88 -25.43
N THR A 100 0.76 8.60 -24.29
CA THR A 100 0.73 10.06 -24.30
C THR A 100 2.13 10.66 -24.45
N GLN A 101 3.16 10.06 -23.84
CA GLN A 101 4.55 10.55 -23.94
C GLN A 101 5.38 9.85 -25.02
N GLU A 102 5.21 8.55 -25.23
CA GLU A 102 6.01 7.82 -26.23
C GLU A 102 5.52 8.02 -27.66
N MET A 103 4.25 8.35 -27.95
CA MET A 103 3.90 8.74 -29.33
C MET A 103 4.52 10.09 -29.73
N MET A 104 4.72 11.02 -28.79
CA MET A 104 5.46 12.25 -29.05
C MET A 104 6.97 12.01 -29.10
N ASP A 105 7.52 11.19 -28.20
CA ASP A 105 8.97 10.93 -28.15
C ASP A 105 9.46 9.88 -29.16
N VAL A 106 8.66 8.90 -29.58
CA VAL A 106 9.01 7.93 -30.62
C VAL A 106 8.86 8.57 -32.01
N ALA A 107 7.89 9.48 -32.21
CA ALA A 107 7.90 10.33 -33.40
C ALA A 107 9.13 11.25 -33.43
N HIS A 108 9.62 11.71 -32.27
CA HIS A 108 10.81 12.56 -32.19
C HIS A 108 12.14 11.77 -32.25
N LYS A 109 12.20 10.56 -31.69
CA LYS A 109 13.38 9.67 -31.63
C LYS A 109 13.52 8.75 -32.85
N ALA A 110 12.45 8.42 -33.57
CA ALA A 110 12.57 7.73 -34.86
C ALA A 110 13.27 8.60 -35.92
N GLN A 111 13.42 9.91 -35.67
CA GLN A 111 14.21 10.82 -36.51
C GLN A 111 15.68 10.93 -36.06
N VAL A 112 16.06 10.43 -34.88
CA VAL A 112 17.40 10.61 -34.29
C VAL A 112 17.83 9.37 -33.49
N ASN A 113 18.79 8.63 -34.06
CA ASN A 113 19.72 7.67 -33.43
C ASN A 113 19.30 6.20 -33.26
N ASN A 114 19.80 5.46 -34.24
CA ASN A 114 20.08 4.03 -34.33
C ASN A 114 21.36 3.68 -33.54
N ASP A 115 21.28 3.27 -32.26
CA ASP A 115 22.37 2.52 -31.60
C ASP A 115 21.88 1.74 -30.36
N THR A 116 22.36 0.51 -30.23
CA THR A 116 22.00 -0.53 -29.22
C THR A 116 22.93 -0.47 -28.00
N VAL A 117 22.46 -0.85 -26.80
CA VAL A 117 23.35 -1.14 -25.65
C VAL A 117 22.85 -2.32 -24.80
N GLU A 118 23.78 -3.22 -24.48
CA GLU A 118 23.69 -4.38 -23.57
C GLU A 118 23.62 -3.97 -22.09
N ILE A 119 22.88 -4.72 -21.27
CA ILE A 119 22.85 -4.55 -19.81
C ILE A 119 23.22 -5.87 -19.13
N ILE A 120 24.20 -5.84 -18.23
CA ILE A 120 24.60 -6.94 -17.34
C ILE A 120 24.05 -6.64 -15.94
N ASP A 121 23.35 -7.62 -15.38
CA ASP A 121 22.60 -7.53 -14.11
C ASP A 121 23.37 -8.10 -12.90
N ARG A 122 23.17 -7.50 -11.72
CA ARG A 122 23.51 -8.05 -10.40
C ARG A 122 22.60 -7.50 -9.32
#